data_AF-A0A1H9Y8U9-F1
#
_entry.id   AF-A0A1H9Y8U9-F1
#
_cell.length_a   1.000
_cell.length_b   1.000
_cell.length_c   1.000
_cell.angle_alpha   90.00
_cell.angle_beta   90.00
_cell.angle_gamma   90.00
#
_symmetry.space_group_name_H-M   'P 1'
#
loop_
_entity.id
_entity.type
_entity.pdbx_description
1 polymer ?
#
loop_
_entity_poly.entity_id
_entity_poly.type
_entity_poly.pdbx_seq_one_letter_code
_entity_poly.pdbx_strand_id
1 'polypeptide(L)' 'MKTSETKPQQRSRATSKTIGERVKAAKTQPTENLELHSQIREAAYYRALERGLAPGHELDDWLTAEKEFNQ' A
#
# COMPACT_ATOMS: atom_id res chain seq x y z
N MET A 1 -24.50 22.10 55.92
CA MET A 1 -23.36 22.83 55.34
C MET A 1 -22.98 22.09 54.07
N LYS A 2 -23.38 22.63 52.91
CA LYS A 2 -22.51 23.19 51.85
C LYS A 2 -22.01 22.14 50.85
N THR A 3 -22.44 22.35 49.62
CA THR A 3 -22.16 21.68 48.34
C THR A 3 -20.67 21.72 47.96
N SER A 4 -20.23 20.78 47.12
CA SER A 4 -19.23 21.00 46.06
C SER A 4 -19.26 19.84 45.05
N GLU A 5 -19.86 20.14 43.91
CA GLU A 5 -19.83 19.42 42.63
C GLU A 5 -18.40 19.37 42.08
N THR A 6 -17.93 18.22 41.57
CA THR A 6 -16.63 18.15 40.87
C THR A 6 -16.79 17.54 39.49
N LYS A 7 -16.91 18.45 38.52
CA LYS A 7 -16.88 18.27 37.06
C LYS A 7 -15.58 17.59 36.61
N PRO A 8 -15.61 16.49 35.83
CA PRO A 8 -14.39 16.01 35.18
C PRO A 8 -14.01 17.00 34.07
N GLN A 9 -12.84 17.57 34.27
CA GLN A 9 -12.25 18.64 33.50
C GLN A 9 -11.77 18.11 32.15
N GLN A 10 -12.39 18.66 31.10
CA GLN A 10 -11.99 18.58 29.71
C GLN A 10 -10.54 19.10 29.53
N ARG A 11 -9.56 18.18 29.59
CA ARG A 11 -8.20 18.30 29.04
C ARG A 11 -7.98 16.98 28.29
N SER A 12 -7.90 16.94 26.98
CA SER A 12 -6.78 17.49 26.22
C SER A 12 -7.16 17.62 24.75
N ARG A 13 -7.42 18.86 24.33
CA ARG A 13 -7.45 19.26 22.92
C ARG A 13 -6.03 19.66 22.54
N ALA A 14 -5.18 18.72 22.13
CA ALA A 14 -3.93 19.00 21.41
C ALA A 14 -3.16 17.74 20.96
N THR A 15 -3.77 16.82 20.21
CA THR A 15 -2.99 15.81 19.44
C THR A 15 -3.62 15.42 18.10
N SER A 16 -4.82 15.91 17.78
CA SER A 16 -5.52 15.55 16.54
C SER A 16 -4.97 16.23 15.27
N LYS A 17 -4.08 17.22 15.38
CA LYS A 17 -3.53 17.92 14.21
C LYS A 17 -2.38 17.17 13.53
N THR A 18 -1.72 16.23 14.21
CA THR A 18 -0.54 15.51 13.69
C THR A 18 -0.89 14.17 13.03
N ILE A 19 -2.07 13.61 13.33
CA ILE A 19 -2.52 12.35 12.72
C ILE A 19 -3.15 12.60 11.34
N GLY A 20 -3.91 13.69 11.18
CA GLY A 20 -4.58 14.03 9.93
C GLY A 20 -3.62 14.31 8.76
N GLU A 21 -2.41 14.80 9.04
CA GLU A 21 -1.40 15.07 8.02
C GLU A 21 -0.62 13.80 7.62
N ARG A 22 -0.36 12.91 8.59
CA ARG A 22 0.26 11.59 8.33
C ARG A 22 -0.65 10.68 7.49
N VAL A 23 -1.97 10.77 7.65
CA VAL A 23 -2.94 9.98 6.86
C VAL A 23 -3.09 10.52 5.43
N LYS A 24 -2.90 11.83 5.21
CA LYS A 24 -2.92 12.42 3.86
C LYS A 24 -1.63 12.17 3.07
N ALA A 25 -0.48 12.10 3.73
CA ALA A 25 0.80 11.77 3.08
C ALA A 25 0.95 10.27 2.75
N ALA A 26 0.14 9.39 3.34
CA ALA A 26 0.13 7.96 3.02
C ALA A 26 -0.66 7.60 1.74
N LYS A 27 -1.36 8.57 1.13
CA LYS A 27 -2.12 8.37 -0.13
C LYS A 27 -1.33 8.76 -1.39
N THR A 28 -0.05 9.12 -1.25
CA THR A 28 0.76 9.69 -2.35
C THR A 28 2.08 8.94 -2.54
N GLN A 29 2.14 7.68 -2.10
CA GLN A 29 3.17 6.71 -2.51
C GLN A 29 2.55 5.80 -3.58
N PRO A 30 3.31 5.41 -4.60
CA PRO A 30 2.88 5.44 -6.00
C PRO A 30 1.86 4.35 -6.32
N THR A 31 0.60 4.74 -6.54
CA THR A 31 -0.41 3.87 -7.17
C THR A 31 0.08 3.37 -8.53
N GLU A 32 0.84 4.20 -9.25
CA GLU A 32 1.54 3.86 -10.49
C GLU A 32 2.33 2.54 -10.37
N ASN A 33 3.02 2.32 -9.24
CA ASN A 33 3.86 1.15 -9.06
C ASN A 33 3.04 -0.11 -8.70
N LEU A 34 1.91 0.06 -8.02
CA LEU A 34 0.95 -1.04 -7.76
C LEU A 34 0.27 -1.52 -9.05
N GLU A 35 -0.09 -0.58 -9.92
CA GLU A 35 -0.73 -0.89 -11.19
C GLU A 35 0.27 -1.55 -12.15
N LEU A 36 1.50 -1.03 -12.22
CA LEU A 36 2.60 -1.63 -12.98
C LEU A 36 2.93 -3.04 -12.49
N HIS A 37 3.08 -3.25 -11.18
CA HIS A 37 3.35 -4.58 -10.62
C HIS A 37 2.21 -5.57 -10.89
N SER A 38 0.96 -5.11 -10.93
CA SER A 38 -0.19 -5.95 -11.27
C SER A 38 -0.12 -6.39 -12.74
N GLN A 39 0.21 -5.46 -13.65
CA GLN A 39 0.41 -5.76 -15.07
C GLN A 39 1.59 -6.71 -15.31
N ILE A 40 2.73 -6.47 -14.65
CA ILE A 40 3.90 -7.36 -14.71
C ILE A 40 3.56 -8.76 -14.20
N ARG A 41 2.82 -8.87 -13.08
CA ARG A 41 2.38 -10.16 -12.55
C ARG A 41 1.49 -10.91 -13.54
N GLU A 42 0.52 -10.22 -14.15
CA GLU A 42 -0.40 -10.83 -15.11
C GLU A 42 0.35 -11.32 -16.35
N ALA A 43 1.25 -10.49 -16.89
CA ALA A 43 2.11 -10.87 -18.02
C ALA A 43 3.00 -12.08 -17.69
N ALA A 44 3.66 -12.08 -16.53
CA ALA A 44 4.47 -13.21 -16.07
C ALA A 44 3.63 -14.50 -15.93
N TYR A 45 2.40 -14.39 -15.42
CA TYR A 45 1.49 -15.52 -15.30
C TYR A 45 1.07 -16.10 -16.65
N TYR A 46 0.74 -15.26 -17.64
CA TYR A 46 0.43 -15.74 -18.99
C TYR A 46 1.62 -16.43 -19.65
N ARG A 47 2.84 -15.91 -19.47
CA ARG A 47 4.07 -16.55 -19.96
C ARG A 47 4.32 -17.91 -19.30
N ALA A 48 4.15 -17.97 -17.99
CA ALA A 48 4.26 -19.23 -17.27
C ALA A 48 3.19 -20.22 -17.74
N LEU A 49 1.95 -19.78 -18.00
CA LEU A 49 0.88 -20.61 -18.58
C LEU A 49 1.23 -21.19 -19.95
N GLU A 50 1.80 -20.39 -20.86
CA GLU A 50 2.25 -20.87 -22.18
C GLU A 50 3.30 -21.98 -22.07
N ARG A 51 4.06 -21.99 -20.97
CA ARG A 51 5.08 -22.98 -20.65
C ARG A 51 4.56 -24.13 -19.78
N GLY A 52 3.28 -24.11 -19.40
CA GLY A 52 2.66 -25.13 -18.54
C GLY A 52 2.99 -24.98 -17.05
N LEU A 53 3.28 -23.76 -16.57
CA LEU A 53 3.62 -23.43 -15.19
C LEU A 53 4.80 -24.25 -14.65
N ALA A 54 5.81 -24.49 -15.50
CA ALA A 54 6.98 -25.25 -15.14
C ALA A 54 7.76 -24.55 -14.00
N PRO A 55 8.07 -25.25 -12.89
CA PRO A 55 8.79 -24.65 -11.77
C PRO A 55 10.25 -24.35 -12.15
N GLY A 56 10.84 -23.34 -11.51
CA GLY A 56 12.21 -22.88 -11.75
C GLY A 56 12.32 -21.76 -12.79
N HIS A 57 11.18 -21.25 -13.25
CA HIS A 57 11.11 -20.23 -14.30
C HIS A 57 10.30 -19.00 -13.93
N GLU A 58 9.63 -19.02 -12.77
CA GLU A 58 8.79 -17.90 -12.33
C GLU A 58 9.56 -16.56 -12.32
N LEU A 59 10.83 -16.60 -11.90
CA LEU A 59 11.69 -15.42 -11.83
C LEU A 59 12.05 -14.87 -13.22
N ASP A 60 12.29 -15.77 -14.17
CA ASP A 60 12.64 -15.42 -15.55
C ASP A 60 11.43 -14.84 -16.28
N ASP A 61 10.25 -15.46 -16.10
CA ASP A 61 8.98 -14.96 -16.63
C ASP A 61 8.63 -13.59 -16.03
N TRP A 62 8.92 -13.37 -14.74
CA TRP A 62 8.74 -12.08 -14.07
C TRP A 62 9.72 -11.01 -14.55
N LEU A 63 11.02 -11.31 -14.64
CA LEU A 63 12.04 -10.38 -15.16
C LEU A 63 11.78 -10.00 -16.62
N THR A 64 11.31 -10.95 -17.41
CA THR A 64 10.96 -10.71 -18.81
C THR A 64 9.73 -9.79 -18.88
N ALA A 65 8.70 -10.05 -18.08
CA ALA A 65 7.56 -9.15 -17.98
C ALA A 65 7.98 -7.75 -17.53
N GLU A 66 8.78 -7.63 -16.46
CA GLU A 66 9.24 -6.33 -15.95
C GLU A 66 9.99 -5.51 -17.02
N LYS A 67 10.83 -6.16 -17.83
CA LYS A 67 11.52 -5.49 -18.94
C LYS A 67 10.57 -4.87 -19.97
N GLU A 68 9.46 -5.54 -20.29
CA GLU A 68 8.49 -5.03 -21.28
C GLU A 68 7.79 -3.75 -20.79
N PHE A 69 7.63 -3.62 -19.48
CA PHE A 69 6.95 -2.47 -18.85
C PHE A 69 7.89 -1.32 -18.46
N ASN A 70 9.21 -1.56 -18.49
CA ASN A 70 10.23 -0.58 -18.07
C ASN A 70 11.08 -0.05 -19.25
N GLN A 71 10.62 -0.23 -20.50
CA GLN A 71 11.17 0.43 -21.70
C GLN A 71 10.46 1.74 -22.03
#